data_AF-A0A813ES90-F1
#
_entry.id   AF-A0A813ES90-F1
#
_cell.length_a   1.000
_cell.length_b   1.000
_cell.length_c   1.000
_cell.angle_alpha   90.00
_cell.angle_beta   90.00
_cell.angle_gamma   90.00
#
_symmetry.space_group_name_H-M   'P 1'
#
loop_
_entity.id
_entity.type
_entity.pdbx_description
1 polymer ?
#
loop_
_entity_poly.entity_id
_entity_poly.type
_entity_poly.pdbx_seq_one_letter_code
_entity_poly.pdbx_strand_id
1 'polypeptide(L)'
;SSGAVAEENWQELRRWLDSGDVCAVPWEKAREGRRVVQWGARYDYSKQAVDRTPVSPVPDRLRELLPGVGEEFTQCIINEYGAEDGIPWHMDDLAFGPDILVFCFGEARPVKLRRRIGAVAGEAEPAE
;
A
#
# COMPACT_ATOMS: atom_id res chain seq x y z
N SER A 1 -19.05 2.21 -1.94
CA SER A 1 -19.27 1.27 -3.06
C SER A 1 -17.92 0.67 -3.41
N SER A 2 -17.77 -0.66 -3.43
CA SER A 2 -16.54 -1.31 -3.91
C SER A 2 -16.65 -1.50 -5.42
N GLY A 3 -16.01 -0.64 -6.20
CA GLY A 3 -15.91 -0.77 -7.65
C GLY A 3 -14.71 -1.62 -8.01
N ALA A 4 -14.87 -2.55 -8.95
CA ALA A 4 -13.72 -3.18 -9.60
C ALA A 4 -12.99 -2.12 -10.44
N VAL A 5 -11.66 -2.15 -10.41
CA VAL A 5 -10.83 -1.35 -11.32
C VAL A 5 -10.79 -2.01 -12.68
N ALA A 6 -10.82 -1.22 -13.75
CA ALA A 6 -10.75 -1.69 -15.11
C ALA A 6 -9.30 -1.66 -15.64
N GLU A 7 -9.04 -2.32 -16.76
CA GLU A 7 -7.72 -2.35 -17.40
C GLU A 7 -7.29 -0.93 -17.84
N GLU A 8 -8.23 -0.06 -18.17
CA GLU A 8 -7.96 1.34 -18.50
C GLU A 8 -7.40 2.11 -17.30
N ASN A 9 -7.89 1.83 -16.08
CA ASN A 9 -7.33 2.42 -14.85
C ASN A 9 -5.88 1.99 -14.65
N TRP A 10 -5.55 0.73 -14.96
CA TRP A 10 -4.16 0.26 -14.89
C TRP A 10 -3.26 0.99 -15.87
N GLN A 11 -3.68 1.10 -17.14
CA GLN A 11 -2.90 1.77 -18.17
C GLN A 11 -2.68 3.26 -17.86
N GLU A 12 -3.69 3.93 -17.29
CA GLU A 12 -3.57 5.31 -16.83
C GLU A 12 -2.66 5.45 -15.62
N LEU A 13 -2.80 4.58 -14.61
CA LEU A 13 -1.94 4.56 -13.44
C LEU A 13 -0.48 4.35 -13.85
N ARG A 14 -0.19 3.38 -14.71
CA ARG A 14 1.16 3.11 -15.20
C ARG A 14 1.75 4.30 -15.95
N ARG A 15 0.99 4.92 -16.87
CA ARG A 15 1.45 6.13 -17.59
C ARG A 15 1.77 7.27 -16.63
N TRP A 16 0.97 7.43 -15.58
CA TRP A 16 1.21 8.45 -14.56
C TRP A 16 2.43 8.12 -13.69
N LEU A 17 2.62 6.87 -13.26
CA LEU A 17 3.81 6.44 -12.51
C LEU A 17 5.10 6.56 -13.31
N ASP A 18 5.04 6.30 -14.62
CA ASP A 18 6.17 6.46 -15.55
C ASP A 18 6.39 7.93 -15.96
N SER A 19 5.47 8.82 -15.62
CA SER A 19 5.61 10.25 -15.88
C SER A 19 6.53 10.93 -14.87
N GLY A 20 7.15 12.04 -15.28
CA GLY A 20 7.97 12.86 -14.39
C GLY A 20 7.21 13.50 -13.23
N ASP A 21 5.88 13.47 -13.22
CA ASP A 21 5.05 14.08 -12.17
C ASP A 21 5.12 13.31 -10.85
N VAL A 22 5.45 12.01 -10.91
CA VAL A 22 5.67 11.16 -9.72
C VAL A 22 7.11 11.25 -9.21
N CYS A 23 8.05 11.81 -9.99
CA CYS A 23 9.48 11.85 -9.66
C CYS A 23 9.84 12.61 -8.36
N ALA A 24 8.92 13.37 -7.77
CA ALA A 24 9.18 14.06 -6.50
C ALA A 24 9.17 13.11 -5.29
N VAL A 25 8.50 11.95 -5.37
CA VAL A 25 8.46 10.96 -4.28
C VAL A 25 9.35 9.77 -4.65
N PRO A 26 10.42 9.49 -3.88
CA PRO A 26 11.35 8.44 -4.22
C PRO A 26 10.70 7.06 -4.05
N TRP A 27 10.94 6.18 -5.02
CA TRP A 27 10.72 4.75 -4.84
C TRP A 27 11.73 4.20 -3.82
N GLU A 28 11.22 3.50 -2.83
CA GLU A 28 11.96 2.79 -1.80
C GLU A 28 11.97 1.28 -2.10
N LYS A 29 12.87 0.54 -1.45
CA LYS A 29 12.90 -0.92 -1.49
C LYS A 29 12.56 -1.46 -0.11
N ALA A 30 11.47 -2.22 -0.03
CA ALA A 30 11.09 -2.90 1.21
C ALA A 30 12.06 -4.06 1.50
N ARG A 31 12.06 -4.55 2.74
CA ARG A 31 12.96 -5.62 3.20
C ARG A 31 12.83 -6.89 2.36
N GLU A 32 11.63 -7.19 1.89
CA GLU A 32 11.32 -8.38 1.08
C GLU A 32 11.52 -8.19 -0.43
N GLY A 33 12.18 -7.12 -0.87
CA GLY A 33 12.57 -6.93 -2.27
C GLY A 33 11.64 -6.04 -3.08
N ARG A 34 10.34 -6.01 -2.72
CA ARG A 34 9.32 -5.19 -3.41
C ARG A 34 9.65 -3.71 -3.40
N ARG A 35 9.33 -3.02 -4.50
CA ARG A 35 9.43 -1.56 -4.57
C ARG A 35 8.19 -0.93 -3.97
N VAL A 36 8.38 0.20 -3.30
CA VAL A 36 7.32 0.91 -2.60
C VAL A 36 7.41 2.40 -2.82
N VAL A 37 6.28 3.04 -3.04
CA VAL A 37 6.14 4.51 -3.03
C VAL A 37 4.94 4.88 -2.18
N GLN A 38 5.05 5.99 -1.44
CA GLN A 38 4.12 6.33 -0.37
C GLN A 38 3.77 7.82 -0.36
N TRP A 39 2.49 8.13 -0.14
CA TRP A 39 1.98 9.48 0.10
C TRP A 39 1.20 9.54 1.41
N GLY A 40 1.16 10.71 2.04
CA GLY A 40 0.52 10.94 3.33
C GLY A 40 1.42 10.57 4.50
N ALA A 41 0.85 9.86 5.47
CA ALA A 41 1.61 9.15 6.50
C ALA A 41 2.42 8.01 5.84
N ARG A 42 3.63 7.77 6.30
CA ARG A 42 4.53 6.77 5.71
C ARG A 42 4.80 5.64 6.69
N TYR A 43 4.91 4.42 6.19
CA TYR A 43 5.51 3.35 6.97
C TYR A 43 7.04 3.46 6.86
N ASP A 44 7.71 3.71 7.98
CA ASP A 44 9.16 3.64 8.08
C ASP A 44 9.56 2.17 8.27
N TYR A 45 9.96 1.52 7.19
CA TYR A 45 10.38 0.11 7.19
C TYR A 45 11.61 -0.15 8.06
N SER A 46 12.43 0.87 8.35
CA SER A 46 13.60 0.73 9.23
C SER A 46 13.22 0.73 10.71
N LYS A 47 12.21 1.54 11.07
CA LYS A 47 11.69 1.65 12.44
C LYS A 47 10.49 0.74 12.72
N GLN A 48 9.91 0.14 11.68
CA GLN A 48 8.66 -0.63 11.73
C GLN A 48 7.53 0.16 12.42
N ALA A 49 7.38 1.42 12.04
CA ALA A 49 6.41 2.32 12.62
C ALA A 49 5.89 3.32 11.59
N VAL A 50 4.66 3.79 11.79
CA VAL A 50 4.10 4.87 10.97
C VAL A 50 4.70 6.22 11.38
N ASP A 51 5.38 6.86 10.44
CA ASP A 51 5.72 8.26 10.51
C ASP A 51 4.53 9.10 10.03
N ARG A 52 3.93 9.84 10.97
CA ARG A 52 2.78 10.71 10.71
C ARG A 52 3.18 12.10 10.21
N THR A 53 4.47 12.37 10.05
CA THR A 53 4.96 13.62 9.46
C THR A 53 4.66 13.60 7.97
N PRO A 54 3.70 14.40 7.45
CA PRO A 54 3.27 14.24 6.06
C PRO A 54 4.38 14.65 5.10
N VAL A 55 4.76 13.74 4.21
CA VAL A 55 5.84 13.99 3.22
C VAL A 55 5.28 14.61 1.95
N SER A 56 4.06 14.23 1.57
CA SER A 56 3.26 14.81 0.48
C SER A 56 1.81 14.34 0.61
N PRO A 57 0.79 15.13 0.24
CA PRO A 57 -0.59 14.65 0.23
C PRO A 57 -0.79 13.50 -0.77
N VAL A 58 -1.82 12.68 -0.59
CA VAL A 58 -2.25 11.73 -1.64
C VAL A 58 -2.64 12.53 -2.89
N PRO A 59 -2.05 12.26 -4.06
CA PRO A 59 -2.35 12.96 -5.30
C PRO A 59 -3.80 12.83 -5.72
N ASP A 60 -4.41 13.92 -6.18
CA ASP A 60 -5.79 13.92 -6.69
C ASP A 60 -5.98 12.96 -7.86
N ARG A 61 -4.92 12.77 -8.66
CA ARG A 61 -4.90 11.80 -9.75
C ARG A 61 -5.22 10.38 -9.28
N LEU A 62 -4.77 9.98 -8.08
CA LEU A 62 -5.11 8.66 -7.54
C LEU A 62 -6.58 8.57 -7.12
N ARG A 63 -7.17 9.67 -6.63
CA ARG A 63 -8.60 9.74 -6.30
C ARG A 63 -9.49 9.67 -7.54
N GLU A 64 -9.04 10.29 -8.63
CA GLU A 64 -9.72 10.23 -9.94
C GLU A 64 -9.70 8.82 -10.54
N LEU A 65 -8.55 8.14 -10.42
CA LEU A 65 -8.34 6.83 -11.04
C LEU A 65 -8.93 5.68 -10.24
N LEU A 66 -9.02 5.79 -8.92
CA LEU A 66 -9.37 4.68 -8.04
C LEU A 66 -10.78 4.87 -7.44
N PRO A 67 -11.74 3.98 -7.77
CA PRO A 67 -13.12 4.16 -7.34
C PRO A 67 -13.25 4.02 -5.83
N GLY A 68 -13.96 4.96 -5.20
CA GLY A 68 -14.26 4.92 -3.78
C GLY A 68 -13.17 5.50 -2.87
N VAL A 69 -12.09 6.06 -3.43
CA VAL A 69 -11.07 6.78 -2.65
C VAL A 69 -11.55 8.22 -2.37
N GLY A 70 -12.12 8.44 -1.19
CA GLY A 70 -12.52 9.75 -0.69
C GLY A 70 -11.41 10.54 0.03
N GLU A 71 -11.75 11.70 0.57
CA GLU A 71 -10.82 12.57 1.32
C GLU A 71 -10.39 11.98 2.66
N GLU A 72 -11.16 11.04 3.20
CA GLU A 72 -10.86 10.30 4.42
C GLU A 72 -9.59 9.42 4.30
N PHE A 73 -9.22 9.04 3.07
CA PHE A 73 -7.99 8.29 2.81
C PHE A 73 -6.81 9.25 2.67
N THR A 74 -6.16 9.52 3.80
CA THR A 74 -5.02 10.46 3.89
C THR A 74 -3.67 9.82 3.60
N GLN A 75 -3.64 8.53 3.25
CA GLN A 75 -2.42 7.75 3.01
C GLN A 75 -2.61 6.81 1.82
N CYS A 76 -1.55 6.64 1.02
CA CYS A 76 -1.52 5.67 -0.07
C CYS A 76 -0.13 5.03 -0.15
N ILE A 77 -0.07 3.70 -0.27
CA ILE A 77 1.15 2.95 -0.59
C ILE A 77 0.89 2.20 -1.89
N ILE A 78 1.79 2.35 -2.86
CA ILE A 78 1.85 1.47 -4.03
C ILE A 78 2.99 0.49 -3.81
N ASN A 79 2.68 -0.80 -3.87
CA ASN A 79 3.66 -1.88 -3.85
C ASN A 79 3.80 -2.46 -5.26
N GLU A 80 5.02 -2.52 -5.77
CA GLU A 80 5.35 -3.21 -7.02
C GLU A 80 6.16 -4.47 -6.69
N TYR A 81 5.66 -5.62 -7.14
CA TYR A 81 6.23 -6.94 -6.87
C TYR A 81 6.90 -7.51 -8.12
N GLY A 82 8.16 -7.87 -8.00
CA GLY A 82 8.87 -8.74 -8.93
C GLY A 82 8.44 -10.21 -8.80
N ALA A 83 8.96 -11.08 -9.69
CA ALA A 83 8.62 -12.50 -9.72
C ALA A 83 8.88 -13.21 -8.38
N GLU A 84 9.99 -12.89 -7.72
CA GLU A 84 10.44 -13.51 -6.47
C GLU A 84 10.01 -12.73 -5.21
N ASP A 85 9.34 -11.59 -5.37
CA ASP A 85 8.98 -10.74 -4.24
C ASP A 85 7.73 -11.26 -3.52
N GLY A 86 7.73 -11.10 -2.20
CA GLY A 86 6.62 -11.48 -1.33
C GLY A 86 6.34 -10.46 -0.23
N ILE A 87 5.34 -10.77 0.57
CA ILE A 87 5.03 -10.07 1.81
C ILE A 87 4.67 -11.12 2.88
N PRO A 88 5.31 -11.09 4.06
CA PRO A 88 5.04 -12.07 5.11
C PRO A 88 3.65 -11.84 5.73
N TRP A 89 3.23 -12.75 6.59
CA TRP A 89 2.06 -12.54 7.44
C TRP A 89 2.24 -11.27 8.28
N HIS A 90 1.27 -10.36 8.19
CA HIS A 90 1.25 -9.12 8.95
C HIS A 90 -0.19 -8.65 9.14
N MET A 91 -0.34 -7.62 9.96
CA MET A 91 -1.52 -6.75 9.97
C MET A 91 -1.03 -5.35 9.60
N ASP A 92 -1.88 -4.58 8.95
CA ASP A 92 -1.62 -3.16 8.76
C ASP A 92 -1.50 -2.46 10.13
N ASP A 93 -0.68 -1.41 10.19
CA ASP A 93 -0.55 -0.61 11.40
C ASP A 93 -1.88 0.09 11.72
N LEU A 94 -2.32 0.02 12.98
CA LEU A 94 -3.57 0.63 13.45
C LEU A 94 -3.63 2.14 13.20
N ALA A 95 -2.48 2.80 13.04
CA ALA A 95 -2.40 4.20 12.69
C ALA A 95 -2.97 4.53 11.30
N PHE A 96 -3.13 3.56 10.40
CA PHE A 96 -3.78 3.75 9.09
C PHE A 96 -5.30 3.83 9.15
N GLY A 97 -5.88 3.57 10.32
CA GLY A 97 -7.32 3.61 10.53
C GLY A 97 -7.99 2.26 10.30
N PRO A 98 -9.33 2.20 10.45
CA PRO A 98 -10.07 0.95 10.45
C PRO A 98 -10.35 0.39 9.05
N ASP A 99 -10.32 1.24 8.02
CA ASP A 99 -10.73 0.90 6.67
C ASP A 99 -9.55 1.01 5.71
N ILE A 100 -9.25 -0.09 5.00
CA ILE A 100 -8.16 -0.17 4.02
C ILE A 100 -8.76 -0.54 2.66
N LEU A 101 -8.52 0.30 1.65
CA LEU A 101 -8.86 0.00 0.26
C LEU A 101 -7.65 -0.60 -0.44
N VAL A 102 -7.84 -1.76 -1.05
CA VAL A 102 -6.79 -2.47 -1.79
C VAL A 102 -7.21 -2.61 -3.25
N PHE A 103 -6.37 -2.10 -4.15
CA PHE A 103 -6.51 -2.25 -5.59
C PHE A 103 -5.36 -3.09 -6.13
N CYS A 104 -5.66 -4.07 -6.97
CA CYS A 104 -4.67 -4.95 -7.57
C CYS A 104 -4.67 -4.77 -9.09
N PHE A 105 -3.48 -4.66 -9.67
CA PHE A 105 -3.27 -4.47 -11.11
C PHE A 105 -2.19 -5.43 -11.62
N GLY A 106 -2.23 -5.74 -12.92
CA GLY A 106 -1.25 -6.59 -13.57
C GLY A 106 -1.44 -8.08 -13.31
N GLU A 107 -0.34 -8.78 -13.02
CA GLU A 107 -0.34 -10.24 -12.84
C GLU A 107 -1.17 -10.66 -11.62
N ALA A 108 -2.04 -11.65 -11.80
CA ALA A 108 -2.82 -12.21 -10.70
C ALA A 108 -1.92 -12.94 -9.69
N ARG A 109 -2.06 -12.60 -8.41
CA ARG A 109 -1.34 -13.27 -7.31
C ARG A 109 -2.30 -13.70 -6.19
N PRO A 110 -2.07 -14.85 -5.53
CA PRO A 110 -2.89 -15.29 -4.41
C PRO A 110 -2.75 -14.34 -3.20
N VAL A 111 -3.87 -13.73 -2.78
CA VAL A 111 -3.96 -13.04 -1.50
C VAL A 111 -4.39 -14.04 -0.43
N LYS A 112 -3.62 -14.15 0.64
CA LYS A 112 -3.91 -15.04 1.78
C LYS A 112 -4.38 -14.20 2.97
N LEU A 113 -5.59 -14.47 3.45
CA LEU A 113 -6.15 -13.83 4.65
C LEU A 113 -6.33 -14.87 5.75
N ARG A 114 -5.90 -14.53 6.97
CA ARG A 114 -6.04 -15.37 8.15
C ARG A 114 -6.63 -14.53 9.28
N ARG A 115 -7.74 -14.99 9.85
CA ARG A 115 -8.26 -14.38 11.08
C ARG A 115 -7.28 -14.65 12.22
N ARG A 116 -6.83 -13.61 12.91
CA ARG A 116 -6.10 -13.78 14.17
C ARG A 116 -7.08 -14.29 15.23
N ILE A 117 -6.94 -15.54 15.64
CA ILE A 117 -7.74 -16.14 16.71
C ILE A 117 -6.95 -16.00 17.99
N GLY A 118 -7.33 -15.04 18.83
CA GLY A 118 -6.73 -14.85 20.16
C GLY A 118 -5.38 -14.12 20.13
N ALA A 119 -5.37 -12.93 20.71
CA ALA A 119 -4.19 -12.45 21.42
C ALA A 119 -4.72 -11.78 22.69
N VAL A 120 -4.56 -12.46 23.82
CA VAL A 120 -4.33 -11.75 25.07
C VAL A 120 -3.00 -11.01 24.84
N ALA A 121 -2.97 -9.71 25.14
CA ALA A 121 -1.80 -8.89 24.90
C ALA A 121 -0.53 -9.52 25.51
N GLY A 122 0.49 -9.83 24.69
CA GLY A 122 1.83 -10.12 25.20
C GLY A 122 2.69 -11.17 24.48
N GLU A 123 2.16 -12.02 23.60
CA GLU A 123 2.99 -13.08 23.01
C GLU A 123 3.38 -12.77 21.56
N ALA A 124 4.69 -12.70 21.32
CA ALA A 124 5.29 -12.64 19.99
C ALA A 124 5.12 -14.01 19.30
N GLU A 125 4.71 -14.01 18.02
CA GLU A 125 4.68 -15.25 17.22
C GLU A 125 6.10 -15.79 17.01
N PRO A 126 6.28 -17.12 16.99
CA PRO A 126 7.57 -17.71 16.67
C PRO A 126 7.88 -17.51 15.18
N ALA A 127 9.15 -17.26 14.87
CA ALA A 127 9.65 -17.24 13.51
C ALA A 127 9.61 -18.65 12.89
N GLU A 128 9.11 -18.75 11.66
CA GLU A 128 9.36 -19.89 10.77
C GLU A 128 10.77 -19.83 10.19
#